data_AF-A0A1E4ZHC9-F1
#
_entry.id   AF-A0A1E4ZHC9-F1
#
_cell.length_a   1.000
_cell.length_b   1.000
_cell.length_c   1.000
_cell.angle_alpha   90.00
_cell.angle_beta   90.00
_cell.angle_gamma   90.00
#
_symmetry.space_group_name_H-M   'P 1'
#
loop_
_entity.id
_entity.type
_entity.pdbx_description
1 polymer ?
#
loop_
_entity_poly.entity_id
_entity_poly.type
_entity_poly.pdbx_seq_one_letter_code
_entity_poly.pdbx_strand_id
1 'polypeptide(L)'
;MSDKDKLREAFDQVAERLNFVNKPKRLIEGGKIKSEFIANGNTYYICPPEKVFNFAKWNAYQQLEQALGLNKTPQEIYDSFKRLYDNQIRLMSDTKDNWLTLQSKNMLDCLNCLDSMKPSDYQRLPMAYYLCTLFIVRKGADLSYWNVDLAQDYINDWTEENLSPYDFFHIALISSKELQEISLIELPPRVQIQRD
;
A
#
# COMPACT_ATOMS: atom_id res chain seq x y z
N MET A 1 -32.77 4.91 -6.34
CA MET A 1 -31.81 4.02 -7.02
C MET A 1 -31.36 4.71 -8.29
N SER A 2 -30.09 5.06 -8.40
CA SER A 2 -29.56 5.80 -9.55
C SER A 2 -29.42 4.88 -10.77
N ASP A 3 -29.33 5.44 -11.97
CA ASP A 3 -29.13 4.64 -13.19
C ASP A 3 -27.79 3.89 -13.20
N LYS A 4 -26.78 4.37 -12.45
CA LYS A 4 -25.53 3.64 -12.22
C LYS A 4 -25.74 2.37 -11.40
N ASP A 5 -26.67 2.41 -10.43
CA ASP A 5 -26.95 1.26 -9.56
C ASP A 5 -27.66 0.15 -10.35
N LYS A 6 -28.61 0.51 -11.21
CA LYS A 6 -29.30 -0.43 -12.11
C LYS A 6 -28.35 -1.10 -13.10
N LEU A 7 -27.42 -0.34 -13.68
CA LEU A 7 -26.42 -0.86 -14.60
C LEU A 7 -25.46 -1.85 -13.93
N ARG A 8 -25.05 -1.55 -12.69
CA ARG A 8 -24.20 -2.44 -11.89
C ARG A 8 -24.91 -3.74 -11.54
N GLU A 9 -26.15 -3.65 -11.12
CA GLU A 9 -26.99 -4.81 -10.79
C GLU A 9 -27.26 -5.70 -12.01
N ALA A 10 -27.53 -5.10 -13.18
CA ALA A 10 -27.67 -5.83 -14.45
C ALA A 10 -26.34 -6.48 -14.89
N PHE A 11 -25.21 -5.80 -14.71
CA PHE A 11 -23.89 -6.38 -14.98
C PHE A 11 -23.62 -7.58 -14.07
N ASP A 12 -23.86 -7.45 -12.76
CA ASP A 12 -23.65 -8.53 -11.80
C ASP A 12 -24.50 -9.77 -12.16
N GLN A 13 -25.78 -9.58 -12.52
CA GLN A 13 -26.65 -10.67 -12.97
C GLN A 13 -26.14 -11.39 -14.23
N VAL A 14 -25.65 -10.63 -15.23
CA VAL A 14 -25.07 -11.20 -16.45
C VAL A 14 -23.76 -11.93 -16.14
N ALA A 15 -22.97 -11.36 -15.24
CA ALA A 15 -21.67 -11.89 -14.88
C ALA A 15 -21.76 -13.17 -14.04
N GLU A 16 -22.78 -13.27 -13.17
CA GLU A 16 -23.15 -14.52 -12.50
C GLU A 16 -23.68 -15.56 -13.49
N ARG A 17 -24.58 -15.17 -14.41
CA ARG A 17 -25.15 -16.09 -15.40
C ARG A 17 -24.09 -16.70 -16.33
N LEU A 18 -23.07 -15.92 -16.68
CA LEU A 18 -22.00 -16.34 -17.56
C LEU A 18 -20.78 -16.90 -16.82
N ASN A 19 -20.83 -16.97 -15.48
CA ASN A 19 -19.79 -17.53 -14.61
C ASN A 19 -18.36 -17.00 -14.89
N PHE A 20 -18.23 -15.72 -15.25
CA PHE A 20 -16.91 -15.09 -15.50
C PHE A 20 -16.46 -14.14 -14.37
N VAL A 21 -17.22 -14.05 -13.27
CA VAL A 21 -16.83 -13.26 -12.10
C VAL A 21 -15.92 -14.11 -11.22
N ASN A 22 -14.68 -13.66 -11.04
CA ASN A 22 -13.84 -14.21 -9.98
C ASN A 22 -14.49 -13.91 -8.61
N LYS A 23 -14.72 -14.94 -7.79
CA LYS A 23 -15.29 -14.82 -6.44
C LYS A 23 -14.19 -15.09 -5.39
N PRO A 24 -13.30 -14.12 -5.10
CA PRO A 24 -12.20 -14.33 -4.18
C PRO A 24 -12.71 -14.56 -2.75
N LYS A 25 -12.04 -15.46 -2.02
CA LYS A 25 -12.35 -15.77 -0.63
C LYS A 25 -12.00 -14.58 0.26
N ARG A 26 -12.90 -14.26 1.20
CA ARG A 26 -12.75 -13.12 2.10
C ARG A 26 -12.12 -13.54 3.43
N LEU A 27 -11.20 -12.72 3.91
CA LEU A 27 -10.65 -12.76 5.26
C LEU A 27 -11.35 -11.77 6.21
N ILE A 28 -12.09 -10.81 5.64
CA ILE A 28 -12.89 -9.84 6.39
C ILE A 28 -14.37 -10.08 6.09
N GLU A 29 -15.13 -10.44 7.12
CA GLU A 29 -16.57 -10.70 7.02
C GLU A 29 -17.30 -9.92 8.12
N GLY A 30 -18.30 -9.11 7.75
CA GLY A 30 -19.05 -8.29 8.70
C GLY A 30 -18.18 -7.31 9.50
N GLY A 31 -17.08 -6.83 8.92
CA GLY A 31 -16.12 -5.93 9.57
C GLY A 31 -15.17 -6.61 10.56
N LYS A 32 -15.19 -7.95 10.66
CA LYS A 32 -14.27 -8.71 11.51
C LYS A 32 -13.24 -9.45 10.68
N ILE A 33 -11.98 -9.31 11.07
CA ILE A 33 -10.86 -10.05 10.48
C ILE A 33 -10.86 -11.47 11.07
N LYS A 34 -10.74 -12.49 10.22
CA LYS A 34 -10.56 -13.89 10.66
C LYS A 34 -9.22 -14.03 11.39
N SER A 35 -9.22 -14.69 12.54
CA SER A 35 -7.98 -14.97 13.29
C SER A 35 -7.13 -16.06 12.64
N GLU A 36 -7.75 -16.96 11.87
CA GLU A 36 -7.11 -18.06 11.17
C GLU A 36 -7.78 -18.34 9.82
N PHE A 37 -7.02 -18.91 8.88
CA PHE A 37 -7.52 -19.36 7.59
C PHE A 37 -6.63 -20.47 7.00
N ILE A 38 -7.11 -21.13 5.95
CA ILE A 38 -6.36 -22.12 5.19
C ILE A 38 -6.06 -21.53 3.81
N ALA A 39 -4.82 -21.69 3.34
CA ALA A 39 -4.42 -21.35 1.98
C ALA A 39 -3.48 -22.40 1.43
N ASN A 40 -3.81 -22.97 0.27
CA ASN A 40 -3.02 -24.01 -0.40
C ASN A 40 -2.67 -25.19 0.54
N GLY A 41 -3.65 -25.62 1.34
CA GLY A 41 -3.49 -26.70 2.33
C GLY A 41 -2.72 -26.31 3.61
N ASN A 42 -2.18 -25.09 3.70
CA ASN A 42 -1.46 -24.59 4.87
C ASN A 42 -2.39 -23.79 5.78
N THR A 43 -2.31 -24.01 7.10
CA THR A 43 -3.01 -23.19 8.09
C THR A 43 -2.21 -21.93 8.41
N TYR A 44 -2.87 -20.78 8.39
CA TYR A 44 -2.32 -19.47 8.71
C TYR A 44 -3.03 -18.84 9.90
N TYR A 45 -2.29 -18.08 10.70
CA TYR A 45 -2.79 -17.29 11.83
C TYR A 45 -2.48 -15.81 11.62
N ILE A 46 -3.47 -14.96 11.81
CA ILE A 46 -3.28 -13.50 11.82
C ILE A 46 -2.94 -13.10 13.26
N CYS A 47 -1.67 -12.78 13.48
CA CYS A 47 -1.14 -12.48 14.79
C CYS A 47 -0.95 -10.97 14.98
N PRO A 48 -1.14 -10.44 16.19
CA PRO A 48 -0.69 -9.10 16.52
C PRO A 48 0.84 -8.98 16.38
N PRO A 49 1.37 -7.91 15.75
CA PRO A 49 2.81 -7.71 15.55
C PRO A 49 3.67 -7.92 16.79
N GLU A 50 3.22 -7.45 17.96
CA GLU A 50 3.92 -7.53 19.24
C GLU A 50 4.17 -8.96 19.73
N LYS A 51 3.46 -9.95 19.17
CA LYS A 51 3.61 -11.38 19.54
C LYS A 51 4.55 -12.15 18.64
N VAL A 52 4.87 -11.63 17.46
CA VAL A 52 5.57 -12.38 16.39
C VAL A 52 6.83 -11.67 15.88
N PHE A 53 7.01 -10.39 16.19
CA PHE A 53 8.16 -9.64 15.71
C PHE A 53 9.38 -9.84 16.61
N ASN A 54 10.48 -10.21 15.96
CA ASN A 54 11.83 -9.99 16.48
C ASN A 54 12.41 -8.72 15.84
N PHE A 55 13.64 -8.35 16.21
CA PHE A 55 14.29 -7.16 15.65
C PHE A 55 14.40 -7.16 14.12
N ALA A 56 14.64 -8.33 13.50
CA ALA A 56 14.74 -8.43 12.05
C ALA A 56 13.39 -8.15 11.36
N LYS A 57 12.30 -8.75 11.85
CA LYS A 57 10.94 -8.49 11.37
C LYS A 57 10.50 -7.06 11.66
N TRP A 58 10.89 -6.48 12.80
CA TRP A 58 10.61 -5.08 13.10
C TRP A 58 11.26 -4.14 12.07
N ASN A 59 12.53 -4.37 11.72
CA ASN A 59 13.21 -3.56 10.71
C ASN A 59 12.55 -3.71 9.32
N ALA A 60 12.17 -4.93 8.94
CA ALA A 60 11.45 -5.17 7.69
C ALA A 60 10.07 -4.50 7.68
N TYR A 61 9.34 -4.58 8.81
CA TYR A 61 8.05 -3.94 9.00
C TYR A 61 8.15 -2.43 8.76
N GLN A 62 9.11 -1.77 9.40
CA GLN A 62 9.31 -0.32 9.27
C GLN A 62 9.59 0.11 7.82
N GLN A 63 10.38 -0.67 7.07
CA GLN A 63 10.66 -0.37 5.66
C GLN A 63 9.43 -0.56 4.77
N LEU A 64 8.69 -1.65 4.96
CA LEU A 64 7.50 -1.98 4.18
C LEU A 64 6.31 -1.07 4.52
N GLU A 65 6.15 -0.69 5.78
CA GLU A 65 5.14 0.24 6.27
C GLU A 65 5.33 1.62 5.63
N GLN A 66 6.55 2.16 5.66
CA GLN A 66 6.87 3.41 4.98
C GLN A 66 6.61 3.32 3.48
N ALA A 67 7.01 2.21 2.85
CA ALA A 67 6.78 2.00 1.43
C ALA A 67 5.29 1.90 1.06
N LEU A 68 4.50 1.25 1.92
CA LEU A 68 3.07 1.12 1.77
C LEU A 68 2.35 2.48 1.92
N GLY A 69 2.75 3.28 2.90
CA GLY A 69 2.14 4.59 3.17
C GLY A 69 2.46 5.64 2.12
N LEU A 70 3.71 5.66 1.65
CA LEU A 70 4.21 6.65 0.70
C LEU A 70 4.14 6.21 -0.76
N ASN A 71 3.74 4.95 -1.00
CA ASN A 71 3.70 4.32 -2.32
C ASN A 71 5.04 4.48 -3.08
N LYS A 72 6.15 4.43 -2.33
CA LYS A 72 7.52 4.66 -2.78
C LYS A 72 8.48 3.84 -1.94
N THR A 73 9.48 3.27 -2.58
CA THR A 73 10.60 2.64 -1.88
C THR A 73 11.40 3.68 -1.07
N PRO A 74 12.15 3.26 -0.04
CA PRO A 74 13.06 4.15 0.69
C PRO A 74 14.03 4.91 -0.23
N GLN A 75 14.51 4.28 -1.31
CA GLN A 75 15.39 4.93 -2.28
C GLN A 75 14.67 6.06 -3.04
N GLU A 76 13.43 5.84 -3.49
CA GLU A 76 12.64 6.87 -4.16
C GLU A 76 12.30 8.05 -3.25
N ILE A 77 12.09 7.78 -1.96
CA ILE A 77 11.91 8.81 -0.93
C ILE A 77 13.19 9.63 -0.79
N TYR A 78 14.33 8.98 -0.60
CA TYR A 78 15.64 9.64 -0.53
C TYR A 78 15.91 10.49 -1.77
N ASP A 79 15.71 9.95 -2.97
CA ASP A 79 15.94 10.67 -4.22
C ASP A 79 15.01 11.88 -4.35
N SER A 80 13.77 11.78 -3.87
CA SER A 80 12.82 12.90 -3.83
C SER A 80 13.31 14.02 -2.92
N PHE A 81 13.72 13.68 -1.69
CA PHE A 81 14.29 14.67 -0.76
C PHE A 81 15.57 15.30 -1.28
N LYS A 82 16.46 14.50 -1.89
CA LYS A 82 17.70 14.98 -2.48
C LYS A 82 17.43 16.00 -3.60
N ARG A 83 16.48 15.71 -4.50
CA ARG A 83 16.09 16.65 -5.56
C ARG A 83 15.55 17.96 -4.98
N LEU A 84 14.68 17.89 -3.97
CA LEU A 84 14.17 19.08 -3.29
C LEU A 84 15.30 19.90 -2.65
N TYR A 85 16.21 19.24 -1.94
CA TYR A 85 17.38 19.87 -1.33
C TYR A 85 18.27 20.56 -2.39
N ASP A 86 18.63 19.85 -3.46
CA ASP A 86 19.46 20.39 -4.53
C ASP A 86 18.78 21.61 -5.22
N ASN A 87 17.45 21.55 -5.40
CA ASN A 87 16.68 22.68 -5.94
C ASN A 87 16.67 23.88 -4.99
N GLN A 88 16.57 23.67 -3.67
CA GLN A 88 16.63 24.75 -2.69
C GLN A 88 18.01 25.42 -2.65
N ILE A 89 19.09 24.63 -2.69
CA ILE A 89 20.46 25.17 -2.76
C ILE A 89 20.63 26.04 -4.02
N ARG A 90 20.10 25.59 -5.17
CA ARG A 90 20.11 26.37 -6.41
C ARG A 90 19.32 27.66 -6.29
N LEU A 91 18.11 27.60 -5.71
CA LEU A 91 17.27 28.79 -5.49
C LEU A 91 17.95 29.84 -4.59
N MET A 92 18.64 29.40 -3.53
CA MET A 92 19.37 30.31 -2.63
C MET A 92 20.60 30.95 -3.29
N SER A 93 21.13 30.33 -4.35
CA SER A 93 22.37 30.76 -5.02
C SER A 93 22.10 31.57 -6.30
N ASP A 94 20.84 31.75 -6.69
CA ASP A 94 20.48 32.31 -8.00
C ASP A 94 20.10 33.80 -7.94
N THR A 95 20.63 34.58 -8.89
CA THR A 95 20.39 36.02 -9.00
C THR A 95 19.41 36.32 -10.13
N LYS A 96 18.13 36.37 -9.76
CA LYS A 96 16.98 37.06 -10.39
C LYS A 96 16.36 36.52 -11.69
N ASP A 97 17.07 35.86 -12.60
CA ASP A 97 16.46 35.50 -13.91
C ASP A 97 15.92 34.06 -14.03
N ASN A 98 16.40 33.10 -13.23
CA ASN A 98 15.96 31.69 -13.31
C ASN A 98 15.13 31.24 -12.10
N TRP A 99 14.90 32.16 -11.15
CA TRP A 99 14.23 31.89 -9.88
C TRP A 99 12.79 31.38 -10.06
N LEU A 100 11.99 32.01 -10.92
CA LEU A 100 10.59 31.59 -11.19
C LEU A 100 10.52 30.18 -11.79
N THR A 101 11.42 29.85 -12.72
CA THR A 101 11.52 28.53 -13.33
C THR A 101 11.92 27.47 -12.32
N LEU A 102 12.94 27.76 -11.49
CA LEU A 102 13.39 26.86 -10.44
C LEU A 102 12.34 26.67 -9.34
N GLN A 103 11.64 27.74 -8.96
CA GLN A 103 10.57 27.71 -7.97
C GLN A 103 9.38 26.89 -8.47
N SER A 104 9.02 27.02 -9.75
CA SER A 104 7.97 26.23 -10.38
C SER A 104 8.33 24.74 -10.42
N LYS A 105 9.59 24.39 -10.76
CA LYS A 105 10.08 23.01 -10.71
C LYS A 105 10.05 22.44 -9.29
N ASN A 106 10.51 23.22 -8.31
CA ASN A 106 10.50 22.83 -6.90
C ASN A 106 9.08 22.59 -6.38
N MET A 107 8.13 23.46 -6.75
CA MET A 107 6.71 23.28 -6.42
C MET A 107 6.11 22.01 -7.06
N LEU A 108 6.44 21.72 -8.32
CA LEU A 108 6.02 20.48 -8.98
C LEU A 108 6.60 19.24 -8.30
N ASP A 109 7.87 19.28 -7.87
CA ASP A 109 8.48 18.18 -7.12
C ASP A 109 7.79 17.97 -5.76
N CYS A 110 7.42 19.04 -5.05
CA CYS A 110 6.60 18.96 -3.84
C CYS A 110 5.23 18.33 -4.12
N LEU A 111 4.53 18.77 -5.18
CA LEU A 111 3.24 18.23 -5.59
C LEU A 111 3.34 16.74 -5.95
N ASN A 112 4.39 16.32 -6.64
CA ASN A 112 4.63 14.90 -6.94
C ASN A 112 4.87 14.05 -5.69
N CYS A 113 5.50 14.62 -4.65
CA CYS A 113 5.65 13.94 -3.36
C CYS A 113 4.32 13.79 -2.62
N LEU A 114 3.47 14.82 -2.66
CA LEU A 114 2.13 14.78 -2.10
C LEU A 114 1.23 13.81 -2.88
N ASP A 115 1.33 13.81 -4.21
CA ASP A 115 0.56 12.91 -5.07
C ASP A 115 0.93 11.44 -4.86
N SER A 116 2.17 11.10 -4.52
CA SER A 116 2.52 9.71 -4.17
C SER A 116 1.86 9.23 -2.87
N MET A 117 1.49 10.14 -1.97
CA MET A 117 0.76 9.82 -0.76
C MET A 117 -0.74 9.61 -1.01
N LYS A 118 -1.25 9.90 -2.23
CA LYS A 118 -2.65 9.66 -2.58
C LYS A 118 -2.99 8.17 -2.49
N PRO A 119 -4.21 7.84 -2.04
CA PRO A 119 -4.71 6.47 -2.05
C PRO A 119 -4.89 6.00 -3.50
N SER A 120 -3.87 5.31 -4.02
CA SER A 120 -3.93 4.46 -5.18
C SER A 120 -3.78 3.04 -4.66
N ASP A 121 -4.91 2.42 -4.30
CA ASP A 121 -4.90 1.11 -3.63
C ASP A 121 -4.13 0.06 -4.44
N TYR A 122 -4.25 0.11 -5.77
CA TYR A 122 -3.63 -0.86 -6.68
C TYR A 122 -2.11 -0.86 -6.69
N GLN A 123 -1.45 0.29 -6.52
CA GLN A 123 0.02 0.35 -6.52
C GLN A 123 0.60 -0.10 -5.17
N ARG A 124 -0.20 0.01 -4.12
CA ARG A 124 0.15 -0.37 -2.75
C ARG A 124 -0.04 -1.86 -2.45
N LEU A 125 -0.88 -2.54 -3.24
CA LEU A 125 -1.22 -3.95 -3.06
C LEU A 125 0.00 -4.87 -2.88
N PRO A 126 1.07 -4.80 -3.72
CA PRO A 126 2.24 -5.65 -3.51
C PRO A 126 2.86 -5.45 -2.12
N MET A 127 3.05 -4.20 -1.68
CA MET A 127 3.65 -3.89 -0.38
C MET A 127 2.78 -4.36 0.79
N ALA A 128 1.45 -4.30 0.64
CA ALA A 128 0.53 -4.80 1.65
C ALA A 128 0.66 -6.31 1.87
N TYR A 129 0.87 -7.10 0.80
CA TYR A 129 1.07 -8.53 0.95
C TYR A 129 2.36 -8.84 1.68
N TYR A 130 3.47 -8.22 1.26
CA TYR A 130 4.76 -8.39 1.93
C TYR A 130 4.69 -7.98 3.40
N LEU A 131 4.04 -6.86 3.73
CA LEU A 131 3.84 -6.45 5.12
C LEU A 131 3.04 -7.51 5.90
N CYS A 132 1.95 -8.02 5.32
CA CYS A 132 1.13 -9.05 5.94
C CYS A 132 1.92 -10.34 6.24
N THR A 133 2.91 -10.73 5.43
CA THR A 133 3.72 -11.95 5.70
C THR A 133 4.51 -11.88 7.00
N LEU A 134 4.73 -10.69 7.56
CA LEU A 134 5.45 -10.53 8.82
C LEU A 134 4.63 -10.99 10.02
N PHE A 135 3.29 -10.85 9.95
CA PHE A 135 2.38 -11.11 11.07
C PHE A 135 1.24 -12.10 10.75
N ILE A 136 1.09 -12.50 9.49
CA ILE A 136 0.30 -13.66 9.07
C ILE A 136 1.26 -14.84 8.95
N VAL A 137 1.20 -15.75 9.92
CA VAL A 137 2.20 -16.81 10.10
C VAL A 137 1.63 -18.18 9.79
N ARG A 138 2.38 -19.00 9.03
CA ARG A 138 2.02 -20.39 8.78
C ARG A 138 2.19 -21.21 10.06
N LYS A 139 1.28 -22.15 10.32
CA LYS A 139 1.36 -23.09 11.45
C LYS A 139 2.70 -23.82 11.44
N GLY A 140 3.44 -23.74 12.54
CA GLY A 140 4.74 -24.38 12.69
C GLY A 140 5.91 -23.65 12.04
N ALA A 141 5.70 -22.45 11.50
CA ALA A 141 6.79 -21.62 10.98
C ALA A 141 7.72 -21.15 12.10
N ASP A 142 9.01 -21.03 11.78
CA ASP A 142 9.98 -20.39 12.65
C ASP A 142 9.74 -18.87 12.69
N LEU A 143 9.33 -18.37 13.86
CA LEU A 143 9.04 -16.95 14.06
C LEU A 143 10.31 -16.07 14.03
N SER A 144 11.48 -16.66 14.21
CA SER A 144 12.76 -15.94 14.19
C SER A 144 13.25 -15.64 12.78
N TYR A 145 12.73 -16.35 11.78
CA TYR A 145 13.16 -16.26 10.40
C TYR A 145 12.13 -15.54 9.52
N TRP A 146 12.62 -14.64 8.67
CA TRP A 146 11.82 -14.02 7.60
C TRP A 146 12.75 -13.53 6.49
N ASN A 147 12.39 -13.79 5.25
CA ASN A 147 13.04 -13.25 4.06
C ASN A 147 12.01 -13.10 2.93
N VAL A 148 12.44 -12.49 1.81
CA VAL A 148 11.58 -12.24 0.65
C VAL A 148 11.08 -13.53 0.01
N ASP A 149 11.90 -14.59 -0.04
CA ASP A 149 11.50 -15.87 -0.64
C ASP A 149 10.36 -16.53 0.16
N LEU A 150 10.48 -16.56 1.50
CA LEU A 150 9.42 -17.07 2.38
C LEU A 150 8.14 -16.23 2.26
N ALA A 151 8.29 -14.91 2.15
CA ALA A 151 7.16 -14.02 1.93
C ALA A 151 6.47 -14.34 0.59
N GLN A 152 7.23 -14.55 -0.47
CA GLN A 152 6.69 -14.93 -1.78
C GLN A 152 6.00 -16.30 -1.75
N ASP A 153 6.53 -17.27 -1.01
CA ASP A 153 5.89 -18.57 -0.80
C ASP A 153 4.52 -18.43 -0.13
N TYR A 154 4.39 -17.53 0.86
CA TYR A 154 3.10 -17.25 1.50
C TYR A 154 2.12 -16.60 0.51
N ILE A 155 2.60 -15.63 -0.27
CA ILE A 155 1.79 -14.93 -1.27
C ILE A 155 1.31 -15.89 -2.36
N ASN A 156 2.15 -16.85 -2.77
CA ASN A 156 1.78 -17.88 -3.71
C ASN A 156 0.65 -18.75 -3.17
N ASP A 157 0.75 -19.20 -1.91
CA ASP A 157 -0.35 -19.94 -1.27
C ASP A 157 -1.66 -19.15 -1.26
N TRP A 158 -1.59 -17.86 -0.92
CA TRP A 158 -2.77 -16.98 -0.87
C TRP A 158 -3.38 -16.74 -2.25
N THR A 159 -2.54 -16.71 -3.29
CA THR A 159 -2.94 -16.55 -4.68
C THR A 159 -3.63 -17.79 -5.21
N GLU A 160 -3.05 -18.98 -4.98
CA GLU A 160 -3.64 -20.28 -5.36
C GLU A 160 -4.98 -20.52 -4.66
N GLU A 161 -5.10 -20.08 -3.40
CA GLU A 161 -6.35 -20.15 -2.64
C GLU A 161 -7.41 -19.13 -3.12
N ASN A 162 -7.04 -18.20 -4.02
CA ASN A 162 -7.86 -17.11 -4.52
C ASN A 162 -8.39 -16.20 -3.39
N LEU A 163 -7.51 -15.83 -2.45
CA LEU A 163 -7.86 -14.88 -1.39
C LEU A 163 -7.98 -13.45 -1.93
N SER A 164 -8.85 -12.64 -1.31
CA SER A 164 -9.09 -11.28 -1.75
C SER A 164 -7.89 -10.36 -1.47
N PRO A 165 -7.25 -9.78 -2.49
CA PRO A 165 -6.13 -8.87 -2.28
C PRO A 165 -6.50 -7.60 -1.49
N TYR A 166 -7.77 -7.15 -1.60
CA TYR A 166 -8.27 -6.01 -0.83
C TYR A 166 -8.30 -6.26 0.68
N ASP A 167 -8.55 -7.49 1.10
CA ASP A 167 -8.58 -7.81 2.54
C ASP A 167 -7.16 -7.70 3.13
N PHE A 168 -6.11 -8.12 2.39
CA PHE A 168 -4.73 -7.92 2.82
C PHE A 168 -4.36 -6.44 2.94
N PHE A 169 -4.80 -5.61 2.01
CA PHE A 169 -4.61 -4.16 2.11
C PHE A 169 -5.24 -3.58 3.37
N HIS A 170 -6.50 -3.94 3.66
CA HIS A 170 -7.18 -3.49 4.87
C HIS A 170 -6.51 -4.01 6.15
N ILE A 171 -6.10 -5.28 6.17
CA ILE A 171 -5.37 -5.89 7.29
C ILE A 171 -4.06 -5.13 7.54
N ALA A 172 -3.29 -4.84 6.48
CA ALA A 172 -2.07 -4.05 6.57
C ALA A 172 -2.32 -2.65 7.14
N LEU A 173 -3.33 -1.94 6.64
CA LEU A 173 -3.71 -0.61 7.15
C LEU A 173 -4.11 -0.64 8.63
N ILE A 174 -4.94 -1.60 9.04
CA ILE A 174 -5.41 -1.70 10.43
C ILE A 174 -4.26 -2.13 11.38
N SER A 175 -3.27 -2.87 10.87
CA SER A 175 -2.12 -3.30 11.66
C SER A 175 -1.11 -2.18 11.98
N SER A 176 -1.21 -1.04 11.30
CA SER A 176 -0.32 0.11 11.44
C SER A 176 -1.08 1.36 11.87
N LYS A 177 -0.65 1.97 12.98
CA LYS A 177 -1.20 3.26 13.41
C LYS A 177 -0.81 4.38 12.46
N GLU A 178 0.43 4.36 11.96
CA GLU A 178 1.00 5.41 11.10
C GLU A 178 0.29 5.44 9.74
N LEU A 179 -0.02 4.28 9.17
CA LEU A 179 -0.77 4.19 7.92
C LEU A 179 -2.22 4.67 8.06
N GLN A 180 -2.83 4.46 9.24
CA GLN A 180 -4.16 5.01 9.53
C GLN A 180 -4.11 6.54 9.54
N GLU A 181 -3.10 7.14 10.15
CA GLU A 181 -2.91 8.59 10.17
C GLU A 181 -2.71 9.16 8.76
N ILE A 182 -1.89 8.52 7.91
CA ILE A 182 -1.67 8.94 6.51
C ILE A 182 -2.96 8.87 5.70
N SER A 183 -3.81 7.86 5.91
CA SER A 183 -5.07 7.71 5.17
C SER A 183 -6.09 8.84 5.43
N LEU A 184 -5.90 9.60 6.51
CA LEU A 184 -6.77 10.69 6.94
C LEU A 184 -6.31 12.07 6.45
N ILE A 185 -5.14 12.17 5.79
CA ILE A 185 -4.57 13.44 5.36
C ILE A 185 -5.31 13.96 4.11
N GLU A 186 -6.01 15.08 4.24
CA GLU A 186 -6.53 15.83 3.10
C GLU A 186 -5.39 16.55 2.36
N LEU A 187 -5.22 16.25 1.08
CA LEU A 187 -4.20 16.90 0.26
C LEU A 187 -4.69 18.25 -0.28
N PRO A 188 -3.82 19.26 -0.36
CA PRO A 188 -4.19 20.55 -0.91
C PRO A 188 -4.62 20.43 -2.38
N PRO A 189 -5.58 21.26 -2.84
CA PRO A 189 -6.04 21.24 -4.23
C PRO A 189 -4.89 21.57 -5.18
N ARG A 190 -4.83 20.88 -6.34
CA ARG A 190 -3.83 21.17 -7.38
C ARG A 190 -4.02 22.60 -7.89
N VAL A 191 -3.02 23.45 -7.70
CA VAL A 191 -2.94 24.74 -8.42
C VAL A 191 -2.53 24.42 -9.86
N GLN A 192 -3.42 24.70 -10.82
CA GLN A 192 -3.07 24.61 -12.24
C GLN A 192 -2.11 25.75 -12.57
N ILE A 193 -0.81 25.44 -12.62
CA ILE A 193 0.18 26.38 -13.15
C ILE A 193 -0.01 26.35 -14.67
N GLN A 194 -0.67 27.38 -15.22
CA GLN A 194 -0.76 27.59 -16.66
C GLN A 194 0.67 27.70 -17.22
N ARG A 195 0.96 26.88 -18.24
CA ARG A 195 2.17 27.04 -19.04
C ARG A 195 1.83 28.07 -20.11
N ASP A 196 2.34 29.28 -19.95
CA ASP A 196 2.43 30.29 -21.01
C ASP A 196 3.56 29.94 -22.00
#